data_AF-I4I5R7-F1
#
_entry.id   AF-I4I5R7-F1
#
_cell.length_a   1.000
_cell.length_b   1.000
_cell.length_c   1.000
_cell.angle_alpha   90.00
_cell.angle_beta   90.00
_cell.angle_gamma   90.00
#
_symmetry.space_group_name_H-M   'P 1'
#
loop_
_entity.id
_entity.type
_entity.pdbx_description
1 polymer ?
#
loop_
_entity_poly.entity_id
_entity_poly.type
_entity_poly.pdbx_seq_one_letter_code
_entity_poly.pdbx_strand_id
1 'polypeptide(L)'
;MLTENQKNLLRWIVKEVRAGHLPEGNILWGCQVFNGPSWPNYTGSDSCPEVEFSELATLQDHRYIKWQRIASDEYKGALRGEAYEAVDSNFAEPAISSQKVYAKNYYNHVETMTENKGNVNISGVQGNVSGIAAAGENQTMTGVALGQISGAVTNSIGQLQSTNTPEATQLATLLEQLQSAIKNESHLAPEDKAEAMEQVKTLAEAGQKPEDNALQKAAKTALKILKGTIAGLPDAAKLAESCAKLLPAIATLLSLS
;
A
#
# COMPACT_ATOMS: atom_id res chain seq x y z
N MET A 1 -8.41 28.20 0.72
CA MET A 1 -8.90 27.82 -0.62
C MET A 1 -8.12 28.62 -1.65
N LEU A 2 -7.73 28.00 -2.77
CA LEU A 2 -7.05 28.71 -3.86
C LEU A 2 -8.01 29.63 -4.64
N THR A 3 -7.51 30.75 -5.13
CA THR A 3 -8.19 31.59 -6.12
C THR A 3 -8.21 30.92 -7.50
N GLU A 4 -9.05 31.38 -8.43
CA GLU A 4 -9.10 30.79 -9.78
C GLU A 4 -7.78 30.98 -10.54
N ASN A 5 -7.09 32.11 -10.34
CA ASN A 5 -5.77 32.35 -10.91
C ASN A 5 -4.74 31.33 -10.39
N GLN A 6 -4.73 31.07 -9.08
CA GLN A 6 -3.84 30.07 -8.47
C GLN A 6 -4.17 28.64 -8.92
N LYS A 7 -5.45 28.31 -9.10
CA LYS A 7 -5.87 27.03 -9.66
C LYS A 7 -5.41 26.87 -11.10
N ASN A 8 -5.58 27.89 -11.93
CA ASN A 8 -5.15 27.89 -13.33
C ASN A 8 -3.63 27.78 -13.45
N LEU A 9 -2.90 28.48 -12.59
CA LEU A 9 -1.45 28.33 -12.48
C LEU A 9 -1.07 26.88 -12.16
N LEU A 10 -1.68 26.26 -11.14
CA LEU A 10 -1.37 24.88 -10.78
C LEU A 10 -1.74 23.89 -11.89
N ARG A 11 -2.88 24.10 -12.58
CA ARG A 11 -3.28 23.31 -13.75
C ARG A 11 -2.24 23.40 -14.86
N TRP A 12 -1.77 24.62 -15.16
CA TRP A 12 -0.75 24.85 -16.19
C TRP A 12 0.57 24.15 -15.83
N ILE A 13 1.07 24.32 -14.60
CA ILE A 13 2.30 23.66 -14.13
C ILE A 13 2.16 22.13 -14.25
N VAL A 14 1.07 21.56 -13.75
CA VAL A 14 0.82 20.11 -13.81
C VAL A 14 0.74 19.63 -15.26
N LYS A 15 0.07 20.37 -16.14
CA LYS A 15 -0.02 20.05 -17.57
C LYS A 15 1.35 20.02 -18.22
N GLU A 16 2.16 21.07 -18.04
CA GLU A 16 3.46 21.18 -18.69
C GLU A 16 4.49 20.19 -18.10
N VAL A 17 4.37 19.82 -16.82
CA VAL A 17 5.15 18.71 -16.24
C VAL A 17 4.75 17.36 -16.83
N ARG A 18 3.44 17.08 -16.97
CA ARG A 18 2.94 15.85 -17.61
C ARG A 18 3.36 15.73 -19.08
N ALA A 19 3.46 16.86 -19.77
CA ALA A 19 3.93 16.93 -21.16
C ALA A 19 5.46 16.82 -21.28
N GLY A 20 6.21 16.82 -20.17
CA GLY A 20 7.67 16.79 -20.17
C GLY A 20 8.32 18.13 -20.55
N HIS A 21 7.54 19.21 -20.63
CA HIS A 21 8.04 20.54 -20.98
C HIS A 21 8.58 21.32 -19.78
N LEU A 22 8.19 20.92 -18.57
CA LEU A 22 8.76 21.35 -17.29
C LEU A 22 9.31 20.13 -16.52
N PRO A 23 10.51 20.20 -15.93
CA PRO A 23 11.03 19.09 -15.13
C PRO A 23 10.44 19.11 -13.72
N GLU A 24 9.67 18.08 -13.37
CA GLU A 24 8.89 17.96 -12.11
C GLU A 24 9.65 18.35 -10.83
N GLY A 25 10.91 17.91 -10.69
CA GLY A 25 11.75 18.16 -9.51
C GLY A 25 12.69 19.36 -9.64
N ASN A 26 12.63 20.11 -10.75
CA ASN A 26 13.57 21.16 -11.07
C ASN A 26 12.94 22.31 -11.86
N ILE A 27 11.70 22.68 -11.54
CA ILE A 27 11.00 23.80 -12.20
C ILE A 27 11.72 25.10 -11.84
N LEU A 28 12.20 25.86 -12.82
CA LEU A 28 12.83 27.15 -12.55
C LEU A 28 11.81 28.27 -12.73
N TRP A 29 11.77 29.18 -11.76
CA TRP A 29 11.03 30.43 -11.85
C TRP A 29 11.92 31.57 -11.38
N GLY A 30 11.94 32.67 -12.13
CA GLY A 30 12.71 33.85 -11.77
C GLY A 30 11.91 35.12 -11.98
N CYS A 31 11.97 36.05 -11.01
CA CYS A 31 11.27 37.34 -11.08
C CYS A 31 12.08 38.43 -11.80
N GLN A 32 12.91 38.06 -12.79
CA GLN A 32 14.05 38.87 -13.26
C GLN A 32 13.68 40.33 -13.51
N VAL A 33 14.27 41.19 -12.67
CA VAL A 33 14.17 42.64 -12.76
C VAL A 33 14.69 43.06 -14.15
N PHE A 34 13.88 43.85 -14.87
CA PHE A 34 14.01 44.32 -16.26
C PHE A 34 13.40 43.47 -17.39
N ASN A 35 13.16 42.17 -17.22
CA ASN A 35 12.53 41.31 -18.27
C ASN A 35 11.24 40.59 -17.83
N GLY A 36 10.81 40.79 -16.58
CA GLY A 36 9.56 40.25 -16.05
C GLY A 36 9.67 38.80 -15.55
N PRO A 37 8.62 38.28 -14.89
CA PRO A 37 8.57 36.90 -14.42
C PRO A 37 8.75 35.91 -15.58
N SER A 38 9.61 34.91 -15.40
CA SER A 38 9.87 33.90 -16.45
C SER A 38 10.05 32.51 -15.87
N TRP A 39 9.92 31.51 -16.76
CA TRP A 39 10.10 30.08 -16.49
C TRP A 39 11.31 29.58 -17.30
N PRO A 40 12.55 29.79 -16.84
CA PRO A 40 13.75 29.72 -17.71
C PRO A 40 14.02 28.36 -18.34
N ASN A 41 13.49 27.28 -17.77
CA ASN A 41 13.65 25.93 -18.28
C ASN A 41 12.34 25.32 -18.82
N TYR A 42 11.36 26.16 -19.12
CA TYR A 42 10.20 25.77 -19.89
C TYR A 42 10.60 25.55 -21.36
N THR A 43 10.19 24.42 -21.91
CA THR A 43 10.52 24.01 -23.30
C THR A 43 9.30 23.85 -24.19
N GLY A 44 8.09 24.09 -23.66
CA GLY A 44 6.86 24.00 -24.43
C GLY A 44 6.55 25.30 -25.20
N SER A 45 5.42 25.28 -25.91
CA SER A 45 5.00 26.38 -26.78
C SER A 45 3.86 27.23 -26.22
N ASP A 46 3.27 26.86 -25.09
CA ASP A 46 2.15 27.59 -24.50
C ASP A 46 2.63 28.91 -23.89
N SER A 47 1.74 29.91 -23.87
CA SER A 47 2.00 31.15 -23.16
C SER A 47 2.21 30.86 -21.67
N CYS A 48 3.38 31.26 -21.17
CA CYS A 48 3.70 31.16 -19.76
C CYS A 48 2.75 32.07 -18.95
N PRO A 49 2.23 31.60 -17.81
CA PRO A 49 1.45 32.45 -16.93
C PRO A 49 2.36 33.55 -16.35
N GLU A 50 1.84 34.78 -16.35
CA GLU A 50 2.41 35.89 -15.59
C GLU A 50 2.01 35.68 -14.13
N VAL A 51 3.00 35.54 -13.25
CA VAL A 51 2.79 35.08 -11.87
C VAL A 51 3.54 35.97 -10.91
N GLU A 52 2.84 36.40 -9.87
CA GLU A 52 3.43 37.12 -8.74
C GLU A 52 3.99 36.14 -7.70
N PHE A 53 5.05 36.52 -6.98
CA PHE A 53 5.68 35.63 -6.00
C PHE A 53 4.70 35.13 -4.91
N SER A 54 3.72 35.96 -4.54
CA SER A 54 2.69 35.61 -3.56
C SER A 54 1.80 34.43 -3.99
N GLU A 55 1.59 34.25 -5.29
CA GLU A 55 0.82 33.11 -5.83
C GLU A 55 1.62 31.82 -5.70
N LEU A 56 2.94 31.86 -5.96
CA LEU A 56 3.85 30.73 -5.77
C LEU A 56 3.98 30.33 -4.30
N ALA A 57 4.06 31.31 -3.40
CA ALA A 57 4.06 31.08 -1.96
C ALA A 57 2.78 30.37 -1.50
N THR A 58 1.62 30.77 -2.03
CA THR A 58 0.35 30.13 -1.70
C THR A 58 0.30 28.66 -2.14
N LEU A 59 0.82 28.33 -3.33
CA LEU A 59 0.92 26.93 -3.76
C LEU A 59 1.83 26.10 -2.85
N GLN A 60 2.88 26.70 -2.29
CA GLN A 60 3.73 26.04 -1.31
C GLN A 60 3.05 25.84 0.04
N ASP A 61 2.30 26.82 0.54
CA ASP A 61 1.54 26.71 1.79
C ASP A 61 0.51 25.57 1.73
N HIS A 62 -0.07 25.38 0.55
CA HIS A 62 -0.96 24.25 0.25
C HIS A 62 -0.23 22.92 -0.02
N ARG A 63 1.10 22.90 0.07
CA ARG A 63 1.98 21.73 -0.14
C ARG A 63 1.94 21.17 -1.57
N TYR A 64 1.51 21.94 -2.56
CA TYR A 64 1.48 21.51 -3.96
C TYR A 64 2.86 21.52 -4.61
N ILE A 65 3.71 22.47 -4.21
CA ILE A 65 5.07 22.62 -4.73
C ILE A 65 6.00 23.03 -3.59
N LYS A 66 7.24 22.58 -3.63
CA LYS A 66 8.29 23.04 -2.71
C LYS A 66 9.23 23.96 -3.47
N TRP A 67 9.28 25.23 -3.10
CA TRP A 67 10.23 26.19 -3.62
C TRP A 67 11.50 26.23 -2.77
N GLN A 68 12.64 26.32 -3.45
CA GLN A 68 13.94 26.59 -2.86
C GLN A 68 14.50 27.82 -3.58
N ARG A 69 14.80 28.87 -2.82
CA ARG A 69 15.51 30.02 -3.37
C ARG A 69 16.94 29.60 -3.72
N ILE A 70 17.35 29.86 -4.96
CA ILE A 70 18.69 29.51 -5.48
C ILE A 70 19.55 30.75 -5.78
N ALA A 71 18.93 31.89 -6.07
CA ALA A 71 19.57 33.20 -6.12
C ALA A 71 18.60 34.26 -5.57
N SER A 72 18.99 35.55 -5.53
CA SER A 72 18.16 36.62 -4.95
C SER A 72 16.71 36.61 -5.48
N ASP A 73 16.56 36.37 -6.78
CA ASP A 73 15.30 36.48 -7.53
C ASP A 73 14.96 35.20 -8.30
N GLU A 74 15.60 34.07 -7.97
CA GLU A 74 15.43 32.80 -8.66
C GLU A 74 15.10 31.67 -7.70
N TYR A 75 14.15 30.85 -8.11
CA TYR A 75 13.56 29.79 -7.33
C TYR A 75 13.52 28.50 -8.13
N LYS A 76 13.83 27.41 -7.44
CA LYS A 76 13.70 26.04 -7.93
C LYS A 76 12.52 25.37 -7.22
N GLY A 77 11.58 24.87 -8.00
CA GLY A 77 10.37 24.18 -7.56
C GLY A 77 10.46 22.67 -7.77
N ALA A 78 9.98 21.92 -6.78
CA ALA A 78 9.67 20.50 -6.92
C ALA A 78 8.18 20.28 -6.68
N LEU A 79 7.47 19.86 -7.72
CA LEU A 79 6.04 19.55 -7.65
C LEU A 79 5.80 18.33 -6.76
N ARG A 80 4.65 18.27 -6.09
CA ARG A 80 4.29 17.19 -5.17
C ARG A 80 3.02 16.46 -5.60
N GLY A 81 2.82 15.25 -5.07
CA GLY A 81 1.64 14.42 -5.34
C GLY A 81 0.31 15.15 -5.15
N GLU A 82 0.24 16.00 -4.13
CA GLU A 82 -0.93 16.81 -3.82
C GLU A 82 -1.36 17.74 -4.96
N ALA A 83 -0.41 18.20 -5.79
CA ALA A 83 -0.71 19.06 -6.93
C ALA A 83 -1.52 18.32 -8.00
N TYR A 84 -1.11 17.09 -8.32
CA TYR A 84 -1.82 16.25 -9.26
C TYR A 84 -3.21 15.88 -8.74
N GLU A 85 -3.31 15.50 -7.47
CA GLU A 85 -4.61 15.20 -6.85
C GLU A 85 -5.56 16.40 -6.89
N ALA A 86 -5.05 17.60 -6.59
CA ALA A 86 -5.86 18.82 -6.63
C ALA A 86 -6.33 19.14 -8.06
N VAL A 87 -5.48 18.99 -9.07
CA VAL A 87 -5.86 19.23 -10.47
C VAL A 87 -6.83 18.18 -10.98
N ASP A 88 -6.58 16.90 -10.72
CA ASP A 88 -7.40 15.79 -11.22
C ASP A 88 -8.79 15.74 -10.55
N SER A 89 -8.88 16.17 -9.29
CA SER A 89 -10.16 16.33 -8.58
C SER A 89 -10.88 17.64 -8.91
N ASN A 90 -10.34 18.45 -9.84
CA ASN A 90 -10.83 19.79 -10.15
C ASN A 90 -10.97 20.68 -8.90
N PHE A 91 -10.04 20.54 -7.94
CA PHE A 91 -9.99 21.25 -6.66
C PHE A 91 -11.23 21.05 -5.78
N ALA A 92 -11.94 19.93 -5.94
CA ALA A 92 -13.01 19.56 -5.01
C ALA A 92 -12.43 19.38 -3.60
N GLU A 93 -13.10 19.94 -2.59
CA GLU A 93 -12.69 19.69 -1.21
C GLU A 93 -12.87 18.21 -0.90
N PRO A 94 -11.85 17.54 -0.31
CA PRO A 94 -12.03 16.17 0.13
C PRO A 94 -13.12 16.18 1.22
N ALA A 95 -14.21 15.44 1.00
CA ALA A 95 -15.14 15.13 2.06
C ALA A 95 -14.34 14.56 3.24
N ILE A 96 -14.54 15.15 4.42
CA ILE A 96 -13.76 14.86 5.64
C ILE A 96 -13.85 13.36 5.96
N SER A 97 -12.84 12.60 5.55
CA SER A 97 -12.26 11.41 6.18
C SER A 97 -11.38 10.69 5.17
N SER A 98 -10.25 11.28 4.87
CA SER A 98 -9.13 10.52 4.32
C SER A 98 -7.85 11.15 4.82
N GLN A 99 -7.38 10.68 5.98
CA GLN A 99 -5.94 10.57 6.18
C GLN A 99 -5.41 9.70 5.04
N LYS A 100 -5.12 10.34 3.89
CA LYS A 100 -4.59 9.67 2.71
C LYS A 100 -3.17 9.26 3.03
N VAL A 101 -2.97 7.95 3.07
CA VAL A 101 -1.68 7.28 3.01
C VAL A 101 -0.96 7.77 1.76
N TYR A 102 0.11 8.54 1.92
CA TYR A 102 0.98 8.93 0.81
C TYR A 102 1.77 7.70 0.32
N ALA A 103 1.19 6.96 -0.63
CA ALA A 103 1.96 6.02 -1.44
C ALA A 103 2.80 6.83 -2.45
N LYS A 104 4.10 6.94 -2.15
CA LYS A 104 5.10 7.53 -3.05
C LYS A 104 5.27 6.60 -4.26
N ASN A 105 4.62 6.89 -5.39
CA ASN A 105 4.93 6.29 -6.69
C ASN A 105 4.84 7.38 -7.77
N TYR A 106 5.96 8.08 -8.03
CA TYR A 106 6.11 8.90 -9.24
C TYR A 106 7.49 8.66 -9.86
N TYR A 107 7.44 8.24 -11.13
CA TYR A 107 8.47 8.03 -12.15
C TYR A 107 9.59 7.01 -11.93
N ASN A 108 9.38 5.81 -12.51
CA ASN A 108 10.46 5.04 -13.12
C ASN A 108 10.92 5.80 -14.37
N HIS A 109 12.13 6.38 -14.34
CA HIS A 109 12.88 6.65 -15.55
C HIS A 109 13.37 5.29 -16.07
N VAL A 110 13.12 4.98 -17.34
CA VAL A 110 13.62 3.76 -17.98
C VAL A 110 15.13 3.94 -18.19
N GLU A 111 15.92 3.71 -17.14
CA GLU A 111 17.30 3.27 -17.32
C GLU A 111 17.23 1.78 -17.62
N THR A 112 17.77 1.37 -18.76
CA THR A 112 18.07 -0.05 -19.02
C THR A 112 19.04 -0.51 -17.93
N MET A 113 18.50 -1.21 -16.92
CA MET A 113 19.26 -1.78 -15.83
C MET A 113 20.13 -2.92 -16.38
N THR A 114 21.44 -2.76 -16.29
CA THR A 114 22.38 -3.88 -16.37
C THR A 114 21.94 -4.95 -15.37
N GLU A 115 21.79 -6.21 -15.81
CA GLU A 115 21.40 -7.34 -14.96
C GLU A 115 22.27 -7.38 -13.69
N ASN A 116 21.68 -6.99 -12.56
CA ASN A 116 22.24 -7.27 -11.25
C ASN A 116 21.61 -8.57 -10.75
N LYS A 117 22.39 -9.66 -10.76
CA LYS A 117 22.01 -10.97 -10.20
C LYS A 117 22.03 -10.96 -8.65
N GLY A 118 21.46 -9.93 -8.04
CA GLY A 118 21.37 -9.78 -6.59
C GLY A 118 20.03 -10.32 -6.07
N ASN A 119 20.08 -11.15 -5.02
CA ASN A 119 18.88 -11.62 -4.33
C ASN A 119 18.14 -10.44 -3.68
N VAL A 120 16.85 -10.28 -3.98
CA VAL A 120 15.98 -9.30 -3.31
C VAL A 120 15.41 -9.91 -2.03
N ASN A 121 15.67 -9.30 -0.88
CA ASN A 121 15.14 -9.75 0.40
C ASN A 121 13.82 -8.99 0.74
N ILE A 122 12.69 -9.71 0.80
CA ILE A 122 11.33 -9.14 0.96
C ILE A 122 10.77 -9.36 2.38
N SER A 123 11.59 -9.81 3.33
CA SER A 123 11.16 -10.25 4.68
C SER A 123 10.49 -9.19 5.58
N GLY A 124 10.33 -7.93 5.13
CA GLY A 124 9.82 -6.82 5.94
C GLY A 124 8.67 -5.99 5.34
N VAL A 125 8.06 -6.38 4.22
CA VAL A 125 7.02 -5.55 3.56
C VAL A 125 5.62 -5.88 4.07
N GLN A 126 4.95 -4.90 4.67
CA GLN A 126 3.55 -4.95 5.14
C GLN A 126 2.59 -4.48 4.02
N GLY A 127 2.66 -5.10 2.84
CA GLY A 127 1.87 -4.75 1.65
C GLY A 127 1.69 -5.93 0.69
N ASN A 128 0.66 -5.87 -0.17
CA ASN A 128 0.35 -6.94 -1.13
C ASN A 128 1.45 -7.03 -2.22
N VAL A 129 2.17 -8.16 -2.29
CA VAL A 129 3.22 -8.43 -3.30
C VAL A 129 2.68 -9.38 -4.39
N SER A 130 1.48 -9.09 -4.90
CA SER A 130 0.95 -9.81 -6.05
C SER A 130 1.63 -9.29 -7.33
N GLY A 131 2.60 -10.05 -7.85
CA GLY A 131 3.23 -9.76 -9.16
C GLY A 131 4.70 -10.16 -9.31
N ILE A 132 5.41 -10.50 -8.23
CA ILE A 132 6.81 -10.91 -8.31
C ILE A 132 6.87 -12.44 -8.43
N ALA A 133 6.91 -12.95 -9.66
CA ALA A 133 7.35 -14.32 -9.90
C ALA A 133 8.85 -14.40 -9.60
N ALA A 134 9.25 -15.23 -8.64
CA ALA A 134 10.67 -15.54 -8.43
C ALA A 134 11.20 -16.33 -9.63
N ALA A 135 11.79 -15.62 -10.59
CA ALA A 135 12.60 -16.20 -11.65
C ALA A 135 14.10 -16.14 -11.28
N GLY A 136 14.43 -16.47 -10.03
CA GLY A 136 15.80 -16.59 -9.55
C GLY A 136 16.12 -18.06 -9.25
N GLU A 137 17.21 -18.58 -9.83
CA GLU A 137 17.63 -20.00 -9.82
C GLU A 137 17.83 -20.65 -8.44
N ASN A 138 17.61 -19.94 -7.33
CA ASN A 138 17.86 -20.46 -5.98
C ASN A 138 16.87 -19.96 -4.90
N GLN A 139 15.69 -19.44 -5.27
CA GLN A 139 14.62 -19.15 -4.31
C GLN A 139 13.51 -20.18 -4.52
N THR A 140 13.27 -21.02 -3.52
CA THR A 140 12.19 -22.00 -3.57
C THR A 140 10.86 -21.27 -3.78
N MET A 141 10.07 -21.75 -4.75
CA MET A 141 8.73 -21.24 -5.09
C MET A 141 7.81 -21.06 -3.87
N THR A 142 8.13 -21.75 -2.77
CA THR A 142 7.46 -21.72 -1.47
C THR A 142 7.60 -20.41 -0.70
N GLY A 143 8.73 -19.69 -0.80
CA GLY A 143 8.90 -18.41 -0.12
C GLY A 143 8.00 -17.30 -0.68
N VAL A 144 7.82 -17.26 -2.01
CA VAL A 144 6.90 -16.34 -2.70
C VAL A 144 5.44 -16.72 -2.40
N ALA A 145 5.10 -18.00 -2.50
CA ALA A 145 3.76 -18.49 -2.20
C ALA A 145 3.33 -18.15 -0.76
N LEU A 146 4.23 -18.33 0.21
CA LEU A 146 3.99 -17.96 1.61
C LEU A 146 3.76 -16.46 1.82
N GLY A 147 4.52 -15.61 1.12
CA GLY A 147 4.31 -14.17 1.15
C GLY A 147 2.94 -13.76 0.62
N GLN A 148 2.54 -14.32 -0.53
CA GLN A 148 1.24 -14.03 -1.15
C GLN A 148 0.08 -14.48 -0.26
N ILE A 149 0.10 -15.71 0.23
CA ILE A 149 -0.99 -16.22 1.08
C ILE A 149 -1.05 -15.47 2.42
N SER A 150 0.09 -15.12 3.03
CA SER A 150 0.10 -14.31 4.26
C SER A 150 -0.53 -12.94 4.05
N GLY A 151 -0.29 -12.29 2.91
CA GLY A 151 -0.94 -11.02 2.56
C GLY A 151 -2.45 -11.16 2.37
N ALA A 152 -2.89 -12.25 1.71
CA ALA A 152 -4.31 -12.54 1.53
C ALA A 152 -5.02 -12.80 2.87
N VAL A 153 -4.40 -13.58 3.77
CA VAL A 153 -4.91 -13.83 5.12
C VAL A 153 -5.09 -12.53 5.89
N THR A 154 -4.06 -11.66 5.91
CA THR A 154 -4.14 -10.37 6.61
C THR A 154 -5.25 -9.48 6.06
N ASN A 155 -5.48 -9.49 4.74
CA ASN A 155 -6.59 -8.75 4.15
C ASN A 155 -7.96 -9.30 4.59
N SER A 156 -8.17 -10.62 4.50
CA SER A 156 -9.43 -11.24 4.93
C SER A 156 -9.72 -11.03 6.42
N ILE A 157 -8.69 -11.01 7.27
CA ILE A 157 -8.79 -10.67 8.69
C ILE A 157 -9.17 -9.18 8.88
N GLY A 158 -8.53 -8.26 8.14
CA GLY A 158 -8.88 -6.83 8.21
C GLY A 158 -10.32 -6.54 7.76
N GLN A 159 -10.84 -7.32 6.82
CA GLN A 159 -12.24 -7.22 6.39
C GLN A 159 -13.22 -7.69 7.48
N LEU A 160 -12.86 -8.68 8.32
CA LEU A 160 -13.66 -9.06 9.49
C LEU A 160 -13.81 -7.91 10.47
N GLN A 161 -12.70 -7.21 10.77
CA GLN A 161 -12.69 -6.07 11.69
C GLN A 161 -13.58 -4.92 11.18
N SER A 162 -13.73 -4.80 9.86
CA SER A 162 -14.57 -3.77 9.23
C SER A 162 -16.08 -3.99 9.41
N THR A 163 -16.51 -5.18 9.86
CA THR A 163 -17.93 -5.47 10.14
C THR A 163 -18.44 -4.88 11.46
N ASN A 164 -17.52 -4.39 12.33
CA ASN A 164 -17.81 -3.73 13.61
C ASN A 164 -18.69 -4.52 14.60
N THR A 165 -18.75 -5.86 14.49
CA THR A 165 -19.38 -6.70 15.52
C THR A 165 -18.34 -7.16 16.56
N PRO A 166 -18.73 -7.31 17.84
CA PRO A 166 -17.84 -7.85 18.87
C PRO A 166 -17.28 -9.23 18.49
N GLU A 167 -18.12 -10.10 17.92
CA GLU A 167 -17.78 -11.46 17.52
C GLU A 167 -16.77 -11.47 16.37
N ALA A 168 -16.94 -10.62 15.34
CA ALA A 168 -15.99 -10.54 14.24
C ALA A 168 -14.65 -9.93 14.67
N THR A 169 -14.66 -8.96 15.59
CA THR A 169 -13.44 -8.37 16.16
C THR A 169 -12.67 -9.40 16.98
N GLN A 170 -13.39 -10.19 17.79
CA GLN A 170 -12.81 -11.28 18.56
C GLN A 170 -12.27 -12.38 17.65
N LEU A 171 -13.02 -12.77 16.62
CA LEU A 171 -12.59 -13.76 15.63
C LEU A 171 -11.32 -13.30 14.90
N ALA A 172 -11.26 -12.05 14.45
CA ALA A 172 -10.08 -11.47 13.82
C ALA A 172 -8.85 -11.56 14.74
N THR A 173 -9.00 -11.20 16.02
CA THR A 173 -7.91 -11.28 17.01
C THR A 173 -7.38 -12.72 17.15
N LEU A 174 -8.26 -13.72 17.22
CA LEU A 174 -7.86 -15.13 17.31
C LEU A 174 -7.18 -15.62 16.02
N LEU A 175 -7.64 -15.15 14.86
CA LEU A 175 -7.05 -15.50 13.57
C LEU A 175 -5.67 -14.85 13.37
N GLU A 176 -5.44 -13.64 13.87
CA GLU A 176 -4.10 -13.01 13.88
C GLU A 176 -3.12 -13.78 14.77
N GLN A 177 -3.57 -14.23 15.94
CA GLN A 177 -2.77 -15.08 16.83
C GLN A 177 -2.42 -16.41 16.16
N LEU A 178 -3.40 -17.05 15.50
CA LEU A 178 -3.17 -18.29 14.76
C LEU A 178 -2.22 -18.08 13.57
N GLN A 179 -2.40 -16.99 12.81
CA GLN A 179 -1.52 -16.60 11.72
C GLN A 179 -0.07 -16.48 12.19
N SER A 180 0.14 -15.75 13.29
CA SER A 180 1.46 -15.55 13.88
C SER A 180 2.09 -16.85 14.38
N ALA A 181 1.30 -17.72 15.03
CA ALA A 181 1.78 -19.01 15.52
C ALA A 181 2.29 -19.89 14.37
N ILE A 182 1.54 -20.01 13.27
CA ILE A 182 1.94 -20.82 12.12
C ILE A 182 3.19 -20.25 11.43
N LYS A 183 3.27 -18.93 11.26
CA LYS A 183 4.43 -18.27 10.65
C LYS A 183 5.72 -18.59 11.41
N ASN A 184 5.64 -18.55 12.74
CA ASN A 184 6.78 -18.70 13.64
C ASN A 184 7.09 -20.15 14.04
N GLU A 185 6.29 -21.14 13.62
CA GLU A 185 6.55 -22.55 13.93
C GLU A 185 7.74 -23.07 13.12
N SER A 186 8.81 -23.49 13.79
CA SER A 186 10.01 -23.99 13.13
C SER A 186 9.86 -25.42 12.63
N HIS A 187 8.93 -26.20 13.19
CA HIS A 187 8.71 -27.60 12.82
C HIS A 187 7.75 -27.80 11.65
N LEU A 188 7.15 -26.73 11.11
CA LEU A 188 6.37 -26.80 9.88
C LEU A 188 7.23 -26.49 8.66
N ALA A 189 7.17 -27.35 7.65
CA ALA A 189 7.76 -27.10 6.35
C ALA A 189 7.06 -25.90 5.68
N PRO A 190 7.75 -25.17 4.79
CA PRO A 190 7.17 -24.03 4.07
C PRO A 190 5.84 -24.33 3.36
N GLU A 191 5.72 -25.53 2.77
CA GLU A 191 4.54 -26.01 2.07
C GLU A 191 3.37 -26.17 3.04
N ASP A 192 3.59 -26.84 4.17
CA ASP A 192 2.58 -27.06 5.21
C ASP A 192 2.15 -25.74 5.87
N LYS A 193 3.07 -24.77 5.99
CA LYS A 193 2.73 -23.41 6.43
C LYS A 193 1.80 -22.73 5.44
N ALA A 194 2.03 -22.89 4.14
CA ALA A 194 1.20 -22.26 3.12
C ALA A 194 -0.21 -22.85 3.12
N GLU A 195 -0.33 -24.18 3.19
CA GLU A 195 -1.61 -24.86 3.31
C GLU A 195 -2.36 -24.46 4.58
N ALA A 196 -1.66 -24.40 5.72
CA ALA A 196 -2.24 -23.94 6.99
C ALA A 196 -2.71 -22.48 6.91
N MET A 197 -1.96 -21.58 6.26
CA MET A 197 -2.40 -20.20 6.01
C MET A 197 -3.66 -20.14 5.14
N GLU A 198 -3.79 -21.00 4.13
CA GLU A 198 -4.99 -21.07 3.30
C GLU A 198 -6.23 -21.50 4.11
N GLN A 199 -6.03 -22.36 5.11
CA GLN A 199 -7.09 -22.69 6.06
C GLN A 199 -7.45 -21.48 6.94
N VAL A 200 -6.47 -20.70 7.41
CA VAL A 200 -6.75 -19.45 8.17
C VAL A 200 -7.55 -18.45 7.33
N LYS A 201 -7.22 -18.29 6.04
CA LYS A 201 -7.99 -17.46 5.11
C LYS A 201 -9.44 -17.92 4.99
N THR A 202 -9.66 -19.23 4.84
CA THR A 202 -11.00 -19.82 4.75
C THR A 202 -11.83 -19.56 6.01
N LEU A 203 -11.22 -19.64 7.20
CA LEU A 203 -11.88 -19.30 8.46
C LEU A 203 -12.25 -17.82 8.53
N ALA A 204 -11.38 -16.94 8.03
CA ALA A 204 -11.66 -15.50 7.98
C ALA A 204 -12.85 -15.20 7.06
N GLU A 205 -12.87 -15.78 5.85
CA GLU A 205 -13.95 -15.60 4.86
C GLU A 205 -15.30 -16.12 5.37
N ALA A 206 -15.32 -17.24 6.07
CA ALA A 206 -16.54 -17.77 6.68
C ALA A 206 -17.09 -16.85 7.79
N GLY A 207 -16.22 -16.18 8.54
CA GLY A 207 -16.63 -15.20 9.53
C GLY A 207 -17.21 -13.92 8.93
N GLN A 208 -16.82 -13.56 7.69
CA GLN A 208 -17.37 -12.40 6.98
C GLN A 208 -18.78 -12.66 6.46
N LYS A 209 -19.10 -13.92 6.18
CA LYS A 209 -20.39 -14.36 5.62
C LYS A 209 -20.94 -15.54 6.41
N PRO A 210 -21.34 -15.31 7.68
CA PRO A 210 -21.78 -16.39 8.57
C PRO A 210 -22.97 -17.20 8.02
N GLU A 211 -23.81 -16.58 7.19
CA GLU A 211 -24.98 -17.18 6.53
C GLU A 211 -24.64 -18.10 5.34
N ASP A 212 -23.41 -18.06 4.83
CA ASP A 212 -23.00 -18.87 3.68
C ASP A 212 -22.68 -20.31 4.09
N ASN A 213 -23.64 -21.21 3.85
CA ASN A 213 -23.51 -22.64 4.17
C ASN A 213 -22.32 -23.33 3.49
N ALA A 214 -21.89 -22.88 2.31
CA ALA A 214 -20.73 -23.46 1.63
C ALA A 214 -19.44 -23.04 2.34
N LEU A 215 -19.32 -21.76 2.71
CA LEU A 215 -18.20 -21.25 3.50
C LEU A 215 -18.14 -21.87 4.90
N GLN A 216 -19.29 -22.09 5.55
CA GLN A 216 -19.32 -22.79 6.85
C GLN A 216 -18.82 -24.24 6.73
N LYS A 217 -19.17 -24.96 5.66
CA LYS A 217 -18.63 -26.31 5.40
C LYS A 217 -17.13 -26.28 5.10
N ALA A 218 -16.67 -25.28 4.33
CA ALA A 218 -15.27 -25.07 4.06
C ALA A 218 -14.50 -24.78 5.36
N ALA A 219 -15.03 -23.94 6.24
CA ALA A 219 -14.46 -23.64 7.55
C ALA A 219 -14.38 -24.87 8.48
N LYS A 220 -15.41 -25.73 8.49
CA LYS A 220 -15.33 -27.04 9.20
C LYS A 220 -14.19 -27.91 8.67
N THR A 221 -13.99 -27.90 7.35
CA THR A 221 -12.91 -28.65 6.70
C THR A 221 -11.55 -28.03 7.06
N ALA A 222 -11.43 -26.71 7.01
CA ALA A 222 -10.25 -25.96 7.42
C ALA A 222 -9.83 -26.26 8.87
N LEU A 223 -10.79 -26.32 9.80
CA LEU A 223 -10.52 -26.73 11.18
C LEU A 223 -9.98 -28.16 11.29
N LYS A 224 -10.50 -29.10 10.47
CA LYS A 224 -10.01 -30.49 10.46
C LYS A 224 -8.59 -30.58 9.90
N ILE A 225 -8.32 -29.87 8.81
CA ILE A 225 -7.00 -29.82 8.19
C ILE A 225 -5.99 -29.25 9.19
N LEU A 226 -6.27 -28.08 9.79
CA LEU A 226 -5.41 -27.47 10.81
C LEU A 226 -5.12 -28.44 11.96
N LYS A 227 -6.14 -29.12 12.50
CA LYS A 227 -5.96 -30.15 13.54
C LYS A 227 -5.05 -31.29 13.06
N GLY A 228 -5.20 -31.75 11.82
CA GLY A 228 -4.34 -32.76 11.22
C GLY A 228 -2.89 -32.29 11.08
N THR A 229 -2.68 -31.08 10.57
CA THR A 229 -1.37 -30.44 10.44
C THR A 229 -0.67 -30.36 11.80
N ILE A 230 -1.41 -29.99 12.86
CA ILE A 230 -0.86 -29.89 14.22
C ILE A 230 -0.55 -31.27 14.82
N ALA A 231 -1.38 -32.28 14.54
CA ALA A 231 -1.16 -33.63 15.07
C ALA A 231 0.12 -34.29 14.55
N GLY A 232 0.67 -33.81 13.43
CA GLY A 232 1.96 -34.23 12.91
C GLY A 232 3.16 -33.55 13.58
N LEU A 233 2.94 -32.57 14.46
CA LEU A 233 4.01 -31.82 15.11
C LEU A 233 4.48 -32.50 16.40
N PRO A 234 5.75 -32.29 16.80
CA PRO A 234 6.22 -32.72 18.12
C PRO A 234 5.41 -32.07 19.25
N ASP A 235 5.22 -32.79 20.37
CA ASP A 235 4.48 -32.29 21.55
C ASP A 235 5.04 -30.97 22.12
N ALA A 236 6.33 -30.70 21.91
CA ALA A 236 7.00 -29.46 22.33
C ALA A 236 6.81 -28.28 21.35
N ALA A 237 6.08 -28.46 20.25
CA ALA A 237 5.82 -27.41 19.27
C ALA A 237 4.88 -26.34 19.86
N LYS A 238 5.30 -25.08 19.80
CA LYS A 238 4.53 -23.94 20.32
C LYS A 238 3.21 -23.75 19.58
N LEU A 239 3.16 -24.15 18.31
CA LEU A 239 1.93 -24.13 17.53
C LEU A 239 0.88 -25.10 18.08
N ALA A 240 1.28 -26.30 18.51
CA ALA A 240 0.36 -27.29 19.05
C ALA A 240 -0.33 -26.77 20.33
N GLU A 241 0.44 -26.16 21.24
CA GLU A 241 -0.11 -25.55 22.45
C GLU A 241 -1.05 -24.38 22.13
N SER A 242 -0.65 -23.52 21.19
CA SER A 242 -1.46 -22.37 20.76
C SER A 242 -2.79 -22.82 20.18
N CYS A 243 -2.77 -23.80 19.27
CA CYS A 243 -3.95 -24.27 18.58
C CYS A 243 -4.91 -25.07 19.47
N ALA A 244 -4.44 -25.71 20.53
CA ALA A 244 -5.31 -26.33 21.53
C ALA A 244 -6.27 -25.33 22.19
N LYS A 245 -5.86 -24.05 22.26
CA LYS A 245 -6.68 -22.94 22.80
C LYS A 245 -7.43 -22.20 21.68
N LEU A 246 -6.73 -21.89 20.58
CA LEU A 246 -7.27 -21.05 19.50
C LEU A 246 -8.36 -21.75 18.68
N LEU A 247 -8.16 -23.02 18.29
CA LEU A 247 -9.09 -23.68 17.37
C LEU A 247 -10.49 -23.91 17.97
N PRO A 248 -10.64 -24.33 19.25
CA PRO A 248 -11.97 -24.41 19.87
C PRO A 248 -12.68 -23.06 19.98
N ALA A 249 -11.94 -22.00 20.31
CA ALA A 249 -12.50 -20.65 20.42
C ALA A 249 -12.99 -20.12 19.05
N ILE A 250 -12.18 -20.31 17.99
CA ILE A 250 -12.56 -19.98 16.61
C ILE A 250 -13.79 -20.78 16.16
N ALA A 251 -13.81 -22.09 16.43
CA ALA A 251 -14.95 -22.93 16.09
C ALA A 251 -16.24 -22.45 16.76
N THR A 252 -16.15 -21.98 18.00
CA THR A 252 -17.30 -21.47 18.76
C THR A 252 -17.84 -20.18 18.15
N LEU A 253 -16.96 -19.22 17.82
CA LEU A 253 -17.36 -17.95 17.18
C LEU A 253 -17.98 -18.14 15.79
N LEU A 254 -17.53 -19.16 15.06
CA LEU A 254 -18.09 -19.52 13.76
C LEU A 254 -19.31 -20.45 13.87
N SER A 255 -19.76 -20.83 15.07
CA SER A 255 -20.86 -21.79 15.27
C SER A 255 -20.61 -23.16 14.59
N LEU A 256 -19.36 -23.62 14.63
CA LEU A 256 -18.87 -24.84 13.99
C LEU A 256 -18.60 -25.99 14.96
N SER A 257 -18.83 -25.77 16.25
CA SER A 257 -18.64 -26.72 17.35
C SER A 257 -19.46 -28.01 17.20
#